data_AF-A0A813XWS1-F1
#
_entry.id   AF-A0A813XWS1-F1
#
_cell.length_a   1.000
_cell.length_b   1.000
_cell.length_c   1.000
_cell.angle_alpha   90.00
_cell.angle_beta   90.00
_cell.angle_gamma   90.00
#
_symmetry.space_group_name_H-M   'P 1'
#
loop_
_entity.id
_entity.type
_entity.pdbx_description
1 polymer ?
#
loop_
_entity_poly.entity_id
_entity_poly.type
_entity_poly.pdbx_seq_one_letter_code
_entity_poly.pdbx_strand_id
1 'polypeptide(L)'
;MRFEAKHSYFKRVNQATHNHINLTYSLALRHQRHQLYHLSSKNYFSTIEYGNLRKINPDFLDFVRMITADDEVVVYSSIEINSICYKIDDMIVKSVVDSFPIFAQIKSIAKTKECKTLFIIQCFKTVQFCQFKMGYILENVESVYTSIESNLTLYPFPLDLYNNNDSADQKIVVPKYPLI
;
A
#
# COMPACT_ATOMS: atom_id res chain seq x y z
N MET A 1 29.86 16.24 -32.88
CA MET A 1 29.14 14.95 -32.76
C MET A 1 29.03 14.21 -34.11
N ARG A 2 30.12 13.67 -34.67
CA ARG A 2 30.09 13.00 -36.00
C ARG A 2 30.01 11.46 -35.94
N PHE A 3 30.35 10.84 -34.81
CA PHE A 3 30.32 9.38 -34.65
C PHE A 3 29.07 8.87 -33.92
N GLU A 4 28.58 9.59 -32.90
CA GLU A 4 27.45 9.16 -32.06
C GLU A 4 26.09 9.19 -32.79
N ALA A 5 25.93 10.10 -33.76
CA ALA A 5 24.71 10.25 -34.55
C ALA A 5 24.42 9.10 -35.53
N LYS A 6 25.36 8.14 -35.69
CA LYS A 6 25.13 6.91 -36.47
C LYS A 6 24.40 5.83 -35.67
N HIS A 7 24.35 5.94 -34.34
CA HIS A 7 23.58 5.00 -33.53
C HIS A 7 22.10 5.37 -33.59
N SER A 8 21.26 4.42 -34.01
CA SER A 8 19.81 4.60 -34.15
C SER A 8 19.14 5.10 -32.85
N TYR A 9 19.67 4.70 -31.70
CA TYR A 9 19.26 5.18 -30.38
C TYR A 9 19.45 6.70 -30.23
N PHE A 10 20.67 7.22 -30.43
CA PHE A 10 20.95 8.64 -30.28
C PHE A 10 20.22 9.49 -31.32
N LYS A 11 19.97 8.95 -32.52
CA LYS A 11 19.16 9.64 -33.55
C LYS A 11 17.71 9.85 -33.08
N ARG A 12 17.08 8.83 -32.48
CA ARG A 12 15.73 8.93 -31.91
C ARG A 12 15.66 9.90 -30.74
N VAL A 13 16.64 9.83 -29.83
CA VAL A 13 16.70 10.75 -28.69
C VAL A 13 16.89 12.19 -29.14
N ASN A 14 17.73 12.43 -30.16
CA ASN A 14 17.94 13.76 -30.72
C ASN A 14 16.66 14.35 -31.32
N GLN A 15 15.90 13.53 -32.06
CA GLN A 15 14.62 13.94 -32.63
C GLN A 15 13.58 14.23 -31.54
N ALA A 16 13.54 13.44 -30.47
CA ALA A 16 12.61 13.65 -29.37
C ALA A 16 12.96 14.88 -28.51
N THR A 17 14.25 15.12 -28.26
CA THR A 17 14.72 16.17 -27.34
C THR A 17 15.10 17.48 -28.04
N HIS A 18 15.15 17.51 -29.39
CA HIS A 18 15.55 18.65 -30.21
C HIS A 18 16.92 19.26 -29.82
N ASN A 19 17.80 18.45 -29.21
CA ASN A 19 19.10 18.92 -28.71
C ASN A 19 20.25 18.48 -29.63
N HIS A 20 20.62 19.37 -30.55
CA HIS A 20 21.58 19.11 -31.61
C HIS A 20 23.04 19.46 -31.27
N ILE A 21 23.32 19.98 -30.07
CA ILE A 21 24.64 20.53 -29.73
C ILE A 21 25.48 19.52 -28.93
N ASN A 22 24.97 19.04 -27.79
CA ASN A 22 25.72 18.16 -26.88
C ASN A 22 24.82 17.09 -26.24
N LEU A 23 24.33 16.17 -27.07
CA LEU A 23 23.35 15.16 -26.67
C LEU A 23 23.87 14.21 -25.58
N THR A 24 25.12 13.74 -25.69
CA THR A 24 25.73 12.84 -24.70
C THR A 24 25.91 13.50 -23.35
N TYR A 25 26.33 14.77 -23.32
CA TYR A 25 26.42 15.54 -22.08
C TYR A 25 25.04 15.69 -21.42
N SER A 26 24.01 16.07 -22.18
CA SER A 26 22.65 16.22 -21.62
C SER A 26 22.06 14.89 -21.14
N LEU A 27 22.34 13.79 -21.84
CA LEU A 27 21.94 12.45 -21.41
C LEU A 27 22.68 12.01 -20.15
N ALA A 28 24.01 12.20 -20.10
CA ALA A 28 24.83 11.89 -18.94
C ALA A 28 24.37 12.70 -17.72
N LEU A 29 24.13 14.00 -17.89
CA LEU A 29 23.63 14.87 -16.83
C LEU A 29 22.23 14.46 -16.35
N ARG A 30 21.32 14.10 -17.27
CA ARG A 30 20.00 13.57 -16.90
C ARG A 30 20.11 12.27 -16.11
N HIS A 31 21.00 11.36 -16.54
CA HIS A 31 21.23 10.09 -15.85
C HIS A 31 21.84 10.30 -14.46
N GLN A 32 22.85 11.15 -14.34
CA GLN A 32 23.47 11.51 -13.06
C GLN A 32 22.47 12.19 -12.12
N ARG A 33 21.63 13.10 -12.62
CA ARG A 33 20.55 13.71 -11.83
C ARG A 33 19.53 12.70 -11.35
N HIS A 34 19.17 11.73 -12.20
CA HIS A 34 18.27 10.65 -11.84
C HIS A 34 18.88 9.76 -10.75
N GLN A 35 20.15 9.37 -10.90
CA GLN A 35 20.89 8.63 -9.88
C GLN A 35 20.99 9.42 -8.56
N LEU A 36 21.27 10.71 -8.63
CA LEU A 36 21.38 11.57 -7.46
C LEU A 36 20.02 11.75 -6.77
N TYR A 37 18.93 11.88 -7.52
CA TYR A 37 17.56 11.87 -6.97
C TYR A 37 17.32 10.59 -6.17
N HIS A 38 17.64 9.43 -6.76
CA HIS A 38 17.53 8.13 -6.10
C HIS A 38 18.40 8.01 -4.84
N LEU A 39 19.67 8.42 -4.91
CA LEU A 39 20.59 8.41 -3.76
C LEU A 39 20.23 9.42 -2.67
N SER A 40 19.61 10.55 -3.04
CA SER A 40 19.16 11.59 -2.11
C SER A 40 17.84 11.23 -1.42
N SER A 41 17.09 10.27 -1.97
CA SER A 41 15.88 9.78 -1.35
C SER A 41 16.25 8.98 -0.10
N LYS A 42 15.67 9.34 1.05
CA LYS A 42 15.94 8.64 2.32
C LYS A 42 15.51 7.17 2.30
N ASN A 43 14.66 6.79 1.34
CA ASN A 43 13.96 5.51 1.27
C ASN A 43 13.98 4.96 -0.17
N TYR A 44 15.17 4.60 -0.68
CA TYR A 44 15.31 4.03 -2.03
C TYR A 44 14.52 2.72 -2.23
N PHE A 45 14.38 1.92 -1.17
CA PHE A 45 13.67 0.63 -1.20
C PHE A 45 12.29 0.65 -0.52
N SER A 46 11.95 1.73 0.19
CA SER A 46 10.69 1.89 0.92
C SER A 46 9.88 3.04 0.37
N THR A 47 9.44 2.89 -0.88
CA THR A 47 8.54 3.85 -1.53
C THR A 47 7.16 3.70 -0.90
N ILE A 48 6.85 4.62 0.01
CA ILE A 48 5.49 4.82 0.49
C ILE A 48 4.89 5.96 -0.35
N GLU A 49 3.99 5.60 -1.26
CA GLU A 49 3.24 6.56 -2.06
C GLU A 49 1.80 6.63 -1.57
N TYR A 50 1.31 7.84 -1.36
CA TYR A 50 -0.05 8.06 -0.89
C TYR A 50 -0.96 8.35 -2.08
N GLY A 51 -2.13 7.73 -2.08
CA GLY A 51 -3.17 8.00 -3.06
C GLY A 51 -3.90 9.33 -2.81
N ASN A 52 -5.14 9.40 -3.27
CA ASN A 52 -5.94 10.61 -3.14
C ASN A 52 -6.33 10.90 -1.68
N LEU A 53 -6.37 12.18 -1.34
CA LEU A 53 -6.78 12.65 -0.02
C LEU A 53 -8.30 12.51 0.11
N ARG A 54 -8.77 11.83 1.16
CA ARG A 54 -10.19 11.56 1.37
C ARG A 54 -10.82 12.70 2.17
N LYS A 55 -11.91 13.27 1.66
CA LYS A 55 -12.77 14.15 2.46
C LYS A 55 -13.61 13.30 3.39
N ILE A 56 -13.50 13.54 4.69
CA ILE A 56 -14.19 12.76 5.71
C ILE A 56 -14.97 13.69 6.62
N ASN A 57 -16.08 13.18 7.15
CA ASN A 57 -16.88 13.88 8.15
C ASN A 57 -16.03 14.21 9.38
N PRO A 58 -16.24 15.38 10.00
CA PRO A 58 -15.48 15.80 11.18
C PRO A 58 -15.56 14.78 12.32
N ASP A 59 -16.74 14.22 12.59
CA ASP A 59 -16.95 13.23 13.66
C ASP A 59 -16.05 11.98 13.49
N PHE A 60 -15.88 11.51 12.25
CA PHE A 60 -15.01 10.37 11.99
C PHE A 60 -13.53 10.76 12.08
N LEU A 61 -13.17 11.99 11.68
CA LEU A 61 -11.82 12.49 11.84
C LEU A 61 -11.45 12.58 13.32
N ASP A 62 -12.36 13.01 14.18
CA ASP A 62 -12.14 13.06 15.62
C ASP A 62 -12.02 11.66 16.23
N PHE A 63 -12.79 10.69 15.73
CA PHE A 63 -12.59 9.28 16.08
C PHE A 63 -11.20 8.76 15.67
N VAL A 64 -10.73 9.10 14.46
CA VAL A 64 -9.38 8.74 14.02
C VAL A 64 -8.33 9.37 14.93
N ARG A 65 -8.45 10.66 15.25
CA ARG A 65 -7.54 11.38 16.16
C ARG A 65 -7.49 10.74 17.54
N MET A 66 -8.63 10.33 18.06
CA MET A 66 -8.73 9.62 19.35
C MET A 66 -7.96 8.29 19.32
N ILE A 67 -8.03 7.54 18.21
CA ILE A 67 -7.30 6.27 18.06
C ILE A 67 -5.80 6.50 17.84
N THR A 68 -5.42 7.51 17.07
CA THR A 68 -4.01 7.78 16.75
C THR A 68 -3.29 8.59 17.83
N ALA A 69 -4.04 9.15 18.79
CA ALA A 69 -3.53 10.07 19.81
C ALA A 69 -2.76 11.28 19.22
N ASP A 70 -3.12 11.69 18.00
CA ASP A 70 -2.45 12.74 17.23
C ASP A 70 -3.48 13.75 16.71
N ASP A 71 -3.19 15.05 16.83
CA ASP A 71 -4.10 16.14 16.44
C ASP A 71 -4.09 16.42 14.91
N GLU A 72 -2.92 16.26 14.29
CA GLU A 72 -2.70 16.48 12.86
C GLU A 72 -2.68 15.14 12.11
N VAL A 73 -3.87 14.70 11.68
CA VAL A 73 -4.03 13.46 10.92
C VAL A 73 -4.61 13.76 9.55
N VAL A 74 -3.97 13.20 8.51
CA VAL A 74 -4.46 13.25 7.13
C VAL A 74 -4.87 11.85 6.71
N VAL A 75 -6.05 11.73 6.09
CA VAL A 75 -6.59 10.43 5.67
C VAL A 75 -6.57 10.29 4.15
N TYR A 76 -6.18 9.11 3.69
CA TYR A 76 -6.00 8.77 2.28
C TYR A 76 -6.95 7.65 1.84
N SER A 77 -7.24 7.58 0.53
CA SER A 77 -8.05 6.54 -0.08
C SER A 77 -7.31 5.21 -0.26
N SER A 78 -6.01 5.29 -0.47
CA SER A 78 -5.13 4.17 -0.76
C SER A 78 -3.69 4.54 -0.41
N ILE A 79 -2.87 3.52 -0.20
CA ILE A 79 -1.43 3.68 -0.02
C ILE A 79 -0.70 2.58 -0.77
N GLU A 80 0.40 2.92 -1.40
CA GLU A 80 1.29 1.98 -2.05
C GLU A 80 2.57 1.88 -1.23
N ILE A 81 2.87 0.68 -0.73
CA ILE A 81 4.05 0.40 0.08
C ILE A 81 4.84 -0.68 -0.64
N ASN A 82 6.08 -0.41 -1.01
CA ASN A 82 6.95 -1.35 -1.72
C ASN A 82 6.27 -1.94 -2.98
N SER A 83 5.60 -1.07 -3.74
CA SER A 83 4.83 -1.43 -4.94
C SER A 83 3.57 -2.28 -4.71
N ILE A 84 3.13 -2.40 -3.46
CA ILE A 84 1.87 -3.08 -3.12
C ILE A 84 0.84 -2.04 -2.73
N CYS A 85 -0.26 -1.98 -3.50
CA CYS A 85 -1.35 -1.04 -3.29
C CYS A 85 -2.38 -1.61 -2.30
N TYR A 86 -2.53 -0.94 -1.17
CA TYR A 86 -3.57 -1.18 -0.17
C TYR A 86 -4.68 -0.16 -0.32
N LYS A 87 -5.92 -0.66 -0.36
CA LYS A 87 -7.13 0.15 -0.46
C LYS A 87 -7.99 -0.04 0.78
N ILE A 88 -8.95 0.87 0.95
CA ILE A 88 -10.00 0.72 1.95
C ILE A 88 -10.78 -0.57 1.66
N ASP A 89 -11.18 -1.25 2.73
CA ASP A 89 -11.86 -2.54 2.78
C ASP A 89 -11.02 -3.76 2.37
N ASP A 90 -9.74 -3.61 1.99
CA ASP A 90 -8.82 -4.72 1.84
C ASP A 90 -8.54 -5.40 3.21
N MET A 91 -8.27 -6.70 3.18
CA MET A 91 -7.94 -7.50 4.36
C MET A 91 -6.43 -7.67 4.50
N ILE A 92 -5.93 -7.58 5.74
CA ILE A 92 -4.53 -7.78 6.10
C ILE A 92 -4.40 -8.79 7.24
N VAL A 93 -3.21 -9.39 7.37
CA VAL A 93 -2.88 -10.26 8.51
C VAL A 93 -2.24 -9.43 9.61
N LYS A 94 -2.92 -9.34 10.77
CA LYS A 94 -2.48 -8.58 11.94
C LYS A 94 -1.43 -9.33 12.75
N SER A 95 -1.76 -10.56 13.14
CA SER A 95 -0.92 -11.40 13.99
C SER A 95 -1.28 -12.87 13.77
N VAL A 96 -0.46 -13.79 14.27
CA VAL A 96 -0.77 -15.21 14.32
C VAL A 96 -0.89 -15.60 15.79
N VAL A 97 -2.03 -16.16 16.18
CA VAL A 97 -2.30 -16.64 17.55
C VAL A 97 -2.68 -18.11 17.44
N ASP A 98 -2.04 -18.96 18.24
CA ASP A 98 -2.29 -20.41 18.27
C ASP A 98 -2.27 -21.09 16.88
N SER A 99 -1.32 -20.67 16.03
CA SER A 99 -1.16 -21.13 14.64
C SER A 99 -2.26 -20.69 13.66
N PHE A 100 -3.22 -19.86 14.09
CA PHE A 100 -4.23 -19.26 13.22
C PHE A 100 -3.94 -17.77 12.96
N PRO A 101 -3.95 -17.33 11.69
CA PRO A 101 -3.80 -15.92 11.37
C PRO A 101 -5.05 -15.15 11.81
N ILE A 102 -4.84 -14.03 12.48
CA ILE A 102 -5.87 -13.03 12.78
C ILE A 102 -5.89 -12.04 11.63
N PHE A 103 -7.06 -11.95 10.99
CA PHE A 103 -7.28 -11.05 9.88
C PHE A 103 -7.93 -9.75 10.35
N ALA A 104 -7.63 -8.67 9.64
CA ALA A 104 -8.23 -7.38 9.90
C ALA A 104 -8.56 -6.65 8.60
N GLN A 105 -9.67 -5.92 8.58
CA GLN A 105 -10.10 -5.11 7.44
C GLN A 105 -9.64 -3.67 7.62
N ILE A 106 -9.05 -3.09 6.58
CA ILE A 106 -8.67 -1.67 6.56
C ILE A 106 -9.93 -0.83 6.41
N LYS A 107 -10.24 0.00 7.41
CA LYS A 107 -11.37 0.96 7.34
C LYS A 107 -10.92 2.37 7.01
N SER A 108 -9.71 2.72 7.42
CA SER A 108 -9.11 4.03 7.12
C SER A 108 -7.60 3.95 7.09
N ILE A 109 -6.98 4.83 6.30
CA ILE A 109 -5.52 4.95 6.15
C ILE A 109 -5.12 6.36 6.57
N ALA A 110 -4.47 6.47 7.71
CA ALA A 110 -4.10 7.73 8.33
C ALA A 110 -2.58 7.96 8.24
N LYS A 111 -2.19 9.22 8.06
CA LYS A 111 -0.83 9.69 8.19
C LYS A 111 -0.75 10.71 9.31
N THR A 112 0.17 10.50 10.23
CA THR A 112 0.40 11.40 11.36
C THR A 112 1.48 12.43 11.04
N LYS A 113 1.60 13.45 11.89
CA LYS A 113 2.62 14.51 11.79
C LYS A 113 4.04 13.97 11.76
N GLU A 114 4.30 12.89 12.51
CA GLU A 114 5.60 12.20 12.53
C GLU A 114 5.90 11.43 11.23
N CYS A 115 5.05 11.56 10.21
CA CYS A 115 5.11 10.83 8.94
C CYS A 115 4.97 9.31 9.10
N LYS A 116 4.37 8.86 10.20
CA LYS A 116 4.00 7.45 10.39
C LYS A 116 2.70 7.17 9.67
N THR A 117 2.66 6.06 8.96
CA THR A 117 1.44 5.54 8.34
C THR A 117 0.76 4.56 9.29
N LEU A 118 -0.49 4.85 9.63
CA LEU A 118 -1.32 4.04 10.49
C LEU A 118 -2.54 3.53 9.71
N PHE A 119 -2.79 2.23 9.82
CA PHE A 119 -4.03 1.61 9.36
C PHE A 119 -5.01 1.54 10.52
N ILE A 120 -6.20 2.09 10.34
CA ILE A 120 -7.33 1.87 11.25
C ILE A 120 -8.04 0.63 10.75
N ILE A 121 -8.01 -0.40 11.58
CA ILE A 121 -8.46 -1.73 11.18
C ILE A 121 -9.55 -2.27 12.09
N GLN A 122 -10.43 -3.06 11.51
CA GLN A 122 -11.43 -3.85 12.22
C GLN A 122 -10.94 -5.31 12.27
N CYS A 123 -10.79 -5.88 13.46
CA CYS A 123 -10.28 -7.25 13.63
C CYS A 123 -11.40 -8.30 13.47
N PHE A 124 -11.05 -9.47 12.95
CA PHE A 124 -11.93 -10.63 12.81
C PHE A 124 -11.32 -11.83 13.52
N LYS A 125 -12.17 -12.72 14.01
CA LYS A 125 -11.74 -13.98 14.59
C LYS A 125 -11.76 -15.07 13.53
N THR A 126 -10.67 -15.80 13.41
CA THR A 126 -10.57 -16.99 12.58
C THR A 126 -11.30 -18.15 13.23
N VAL A 127 -12.26 -18.72 12.52
CA VAL A 127 -13.03 -19.89 12.98
C VAL A 127 -12.36 -21.17 12.52
N GLN A 128 -12.17 -21.29 11.20
CA GLN A 128 -11.63 -22.50 10.60
C GLN A 128 -11.05 -22.23 9.21
N PHE A 129 -10.17 -23.11 8.76
CA PHE A 129 -9.69 -23.13 7.38
C PHE A 129 -10.58 -24.03 6.53
N CYS A 130 -11.13 -23.49 5.45
CA CYS A 130 -11.93 -24.24 4.48
C CYS A 130 -11.02 -24.68 3.32
N GLN A 131 -10.64 -25.96 3.30
CA GLN A 131 -9.77 -26.51 2.25
C GLN A 131 -10.41 -26.41 0.86
N PHE A 132 -11.73 -26.61 0.72
CA PHE A 132 -12.39 -26.55 -0.58
C PHE A 132 -12.34 -25.14 -1.21
N LYS A 133 -12.50 -24.10 -0.40
CA LYS A 133 -12.46 -22.69 -0.83
C LYS A 133 -11.05 -22.08 -0.75
N MET A 134 -10.05 -22.86 -0.31
CA MET A 134 -8.67 -22.42 -0.06
C MET A 134 -8.61 -21.08 0.70
N GLY A 135 -9.44 -20.96 1.74
CA GLY A 135 -9.65 -19.71 2.46
C GLY A 135 -10.04 -19.89 3.91
N TYR A 136 -9.94 -18.83 4.70
CA TYR A 136 -10.26 -18.84 6.12
C TYR A 136 -11.66 -18.30 6.36
N ILE A 137 -12.45 -19.01 7.17
CA ILE A 137 -13.76 -18.57 7.65
C ILE A 137 -13.55 -17.67 8.87
N LEU A 138 -14.19 -16.51 8.83
CA LEU A 138 -14.12 -15.44 9.80
C LEU A 138 -15.47 -15.19 10.45
N GLU A 139 -15.41 -14.89 11.74
CA GLU A 139 -16.49 -14.32 12.52
C GLU A 139 -16.18 -12.86 12.87
N ASN A 140 -17.23 -12.03 12.88
CA ASN A 140 -17.12 -10.66 13.37
C ASN A 140 -16.86 -10.70 14.88
N VAL A 141 -15.72 -10.18 15.31
CA VAL A 141 -15.55 -9.78 16.72
C VAL A 141 -16.24 -8.42 16.88
N GLU A 142 -16.82 -8.15 18.05
CA GLU A 142 -17.31 -6.81 18.39
C GLU A 142 -16.31 -5.75 17.93
N SER A 143 -16.81 -4.65 17.39
CA SER A 143 -16.09 -3.68 16.55
C SER A 143 -14.98 -2.93 17.30
N VAL A 144 -13.89 -3.63 17.61
CA VAL A 144 -12.67 -3.07 18.16
C VAL A 144 -11.85 -2.54 16.99
N TYR A 145 -11.86 -1.22 16.85
CA TYR A 145 -10.96 -0.52 15.94
C TYR A 145 -9.60 -0.38 16.59
N THR A 146 -8.55 -0.82 15.92
CA THR A 146 -7.16 -0.64 16.38
C THR A 146 -6.34 0.05 15.30
N SER A 147 -5.35 0.84 15.70
CA SER A 147 -4.32 1.34 14.81
C SER A 147 -3.18 0.34 14.72
N ILE A 148 -2.69 0.09 13.51
CA ILE A 148 -1.46 -0.69 13.26
C ILE A 148 -0.54 0.13 12.36
N GLU A 149 0.73 0.19 12.72
CA GLU A 149 1.76 0.75 11.84
C GLU A 149 1.95 -0.14 10.63
N SER A 150 2.01 0.47 9.45
CA SER A 150 2.14 -0.27 8.18
C SER A 150 3.35 -1.21 8.11
N ASN A 151 4.41 -0.97 8.88
CA ASN A 151 5.61 -1.80 8.92
C ASN A 151 5.44 -3.11 9.73
N LEU A 152 4.36 -3.26 10.49
CA LEU A 152 4.11 -4.40 11.37
C LEU A 152 3.18 -5.45 10.74
N THR A 153 2.80 -5.29 9.46
CA THR A 153 1.95 -6.27 8.78
C THR A 153 2.76 -7.53 8.45
N LEU A 154 2.24 -8.69 8.87
CA LEU A 154 2.94 -9.98 8.69
C LEU A 154 2.87 -10.51 7.26
N TYR A 155 1.85 -10.10 6.50
CA TYR A 155 1.64 -10.55 5.14
C TYR A 155 1.60 -9.35 4.19
N PRO A 156 2.45 -9.34 3.14
CA PRO A 156 2.65 -8.15 2.32
C PRO A 156 1.54 -7.90 1.31
N PHE A 157 0.68 -8.88 0.99
CA PHE A 157 -0.35 -8.71 -0.03
C PHE A 157 -1.74 -8.54 0.58
N PRO A 158 -2.57 -7.60 0.08
CA PRO A 158 -3.96 -7.50 0.51
C PRO A 158 -4.75 -8.75 0.10
N LEU A 159 -5.68 -9.14 0.96
CA LEU A 159 -6.57 -10.29 0.79
C LEU A 159 -8.00 -9.79 0.52
N ASP A 160 -8.80 -10.62 -0.14
CA ASP A 160 -10.20 -10.30 -0.47
C ASP A 160 -11.15 -10.97 0.53
N LEU A 161 -12.24 -10.26 0.84
CA LEU A 161 -13.30 -10.70 1.76
C LEU A 161 -14.58 -11.02 0.97
N TYR A 162 -15.09 -12.24 1.13
CA TYR A 162 -16.33 -12.69 0.54
C TYR A 162 -17.36 -13.01 1.63
N ASN A 163 -18.64 -12.77 1.35
CA ASN A 163 -19.71 -13.24 2.23
C ASN A 163 -19.92 -14.74 2.00
N ASN A 164 -20.05 -15.51 3.08
CA ASN A 164 -20.40 -16.91 2.96
C ASN A 164 -21.93 -17.02 2.73
N ASN A 165 -22.35 -17.52 1.57
CA ASN A 165 -23.78 -17.66 1.26
C ASN A 165 -24.51 -18.64 2.21
N ASP A 166 -23.76 -19.52 2.87
CA ASP A 166 -24.31 -20.58 3.72
C ASP A 166 -24.70 -20.07 5.14
N SER A 167 -24.21 -18.89 5.56
CA SER A 167 -24.50 -18.32 6.89
C SER A 167 -24.23 -16.82 6.91
N ALA A 168 -25.24 -16.01 7.27
CA ALA A 168 -25.20 -14.55 7.18
C ALA A 168 -24.06 -13.89 8.00
N ASP A 169 -23.59 -14.55 9.07
CA ASP A 169 -22.58 -14.01 9.98
C ASP A 169 -21.14 -14.44 9.67
N GLN A 170 -20.93 -15.33 8.70
CA GLN A 170 -19.60 -15.81 8.34
C GLN A 170 -19.09 -15.17 7.07
N LYS A 171 -17.83 -14.74 7.11
CA LYS A 171 -17.12 -14.21 5.95
C LYS A 171 -15.94 -15.11 5.62
N ILE A 172 -15.51 -15.13 4.37
CA ILE A 172 -14.38 -15.93 3.91
C ILE A 172 -13.30 -14.99 3.41
N VAL A 173 -12.08 -15.18 3.87
CA VAL A 173 -10.90 -14.49 3.34
C VAL A 173 -10.13 -15.41 2.43
N VAL A 174 -9.85 -14.92 1.22
CA VAL A 174 -9.13 -15.63 0.18
C VAL A 174 -8.00 -14.73 -0.32
N PRO A 175 -6.82 -15.29 -0.67
CA PRO A 175 -5.79 -14.52 -1.33
C PRO A 175 -6.28 -13.93 -2.66
N LYS A 176 -6.08 -12.63 -2.85
CA LYS A 176 -6.47 -11.84 -4.03
C LYS A 176 -5.79 -12.33 -5.31
N TYR A 177 -4.60 -12.91 -5.17
CA TYR A 177 -3.84 -13.52 -6.24
C TYR A 177 -3.70 -15.02 -5.93
N PRO A 178 -4.03 -15.92 -6.88
CA PRO A 178 -3.70 -17.32 -6.71
C PRO A 178 -2.18 -17.43 -6.57
N LEU A 179 -1.72 -18.09 -5.52
CA LEU A 179 -0.31 -18.47 -5.37
C LEU A 179 -0.02 -19.47 -6.49
N ILE A 180 0.63 -19.01 -7.56
CA ILE A 180 1.13 -19.84 -8.68
C ILE A 180 2.39 -20.56 -8.23
#